data_AF-A0A920W2N1-F1
#
_entry.id   AF-A0A920W2N1-F1
#
_cell.length_a   1.000
_cell.length_b   1.000
_cell.length_c   1.000
_cell.angle_alpha   90.00
_cell.angle_beta   90.00
_cell.angle_gamma   90.00
#
_symmetry.space_group_name_H-M   'P 1'
#
loop_
_entity.id
_entity.type
_entity.pdbx_description
1 polymer ?
#
loop_
_entity_poly.entity_id
_entity_poly.type
_entity_poly.pdbx_seq_one_letter_code
_entity_poly.pdbx_strand_id
1 'polypeptide(L)'
;MFNFKDMTIGKKVGFGFGFMTLILMGVVLLTIQKVRTMETITKRVVELRTPTAHASLMMLNGINHSLASLRGWIILGDQKFQTERSIAWEEQINPSLNQMHGLAPNWTDPENKTRLKSIEKEITNFKAVQKKIEDMRKPLKILLHRKFYSHKRNP
;
A
#
# COMPACT_ATOMS: atom_id res chain seq x y z
N MET A 1 -29.08 -54.79 1.60
CA MET A 1 -30.54 -54.68 1.84
C MET A 1 -30.76 -54.80 3.35
N PHE A 2 -30.80 -53.68 4.09
CA PHE A 2 -31.05 -53.71 5.53
C PHE A 2 -32.53 -54.04 5.77
N ASN A 3 -32.81 -55.20 6.36
CA ASN A 3 -34.17 -55.72 6.51
C ASN A 3 -34.81 -55.13 7.78
N PHE A 4 -35.68 -54.12 7.64
CA PHE A 4 -36.33 -53.40 8.75
C PHE A 4 -37.44 -54.19 9.46
N LYS A 5 -37.62 -55.47 9.14
CA LYS A 5 -38.76 -56.29 9.55
C LYS A 5 -38.59 -56.93 10.95
N ASP A 6 -37.35 -57.13 11.40
CA ASP A 6 -37.03 -57.86 12.65
C ASP A 6 -36.50 -56.96 13.79
N MET A 7 -36.68 -55.64 13.67
CA MET A 7 -36.10 -54.68 14.61
C MET A 7 -37.15 -54.12 15.58
N THR A 8 -36.94 -54.31 16.88
CA THR A 8 -37.74 -53.72 17.96
C THR A 8 -37.98 -52.22 17.73
N ILE A 9 -39.19 -51.74 18.01
CA ILE A 9 -39.68 -50.36 17.72
C ILE A 9 -38.64 -49.29 18.11
N GLY A 10 -37.98 -49.43 19.26
CA GLY A 10 -36.94 -48.50 19.72
C GLY A 10 -35.74 -48.36 18.77
N LYS A 11 -35.27 -49.45 18.15
CA LYS A 11 -34.16 -49.42 17.18
C LYS A 11 -34.57 -48.74 15.88
N LYS A 12 -35.85 -48.84 15.48
CA LYS A 12 -36.39 -48.22 14.26
C LYS A 12 -36.48 -46.69 14.41
N VAL A 13 -36.93 -46.23 15.58
CA VAL A 13 -36.94 -44.79 15.93
C VAL A 13 -35.51 -44.26 16.09
N GLY A 14 -34.64 -45.00 16.77
CA GLY A 14 -33.23 -44.64 16.92
C GLY A 14 -32.47 -44.50 15.60
N PHE A 15 -32.78 -45.36 14.62
CA PHE A 15 -32.16 -45.27 13.29
C PHE A 15 -32.57 -44.00 12.53
N GLY A 16 -33.84 -43.60 12.61
CA GLY A 16 -34.31 -42.35 12.02
C GLY A 16 -33.68 -41.11 12.66
N PHE A 17 -33.57 -41.10 13.99
CA PHE A 17 -32.94 -40.01 14.74
C PHE A 17 -31.43 -39.92 14.46
N GLY A 18 -30.74 -41.06 14.41
CA GLY A 18 -29.32 -41.11 14.05
C GLY A 18 -29.07 -40.63 12.62
N PHE A 19 -29.93 -41.00 11.67
CA PHE A 19 -29.83 -40.54 10.29
C PHE A 19 -30.03 -39.02 10.16
N MET A 20 -31.04 -38.46 10.85
CA MET A 20 -31.24 -37.01 10.89
C MET A 20 -30.07 -36.26 11.53
N THR A 21 -29.48 -36.82 12.59
CA THR A 21 -28.31 -36.24 13.26
C THR A 21 -27.09 -36.23 12.33
N LEU A 22 -26.88 -37.30 11.57
CA LEU A 22 -25.80 -37.37 10.58
C LEU A 22 -25.97 -36.36 9.44
N ILE A 23 -27.20 -36.18 8.95
CA ILE A 23 -27.48 -35.16 7.93
C ILE A 23 -27.16 -33.76 8.46
N LEU A 24 -27.63 -33.43 9.67
CA LEU A 24 -27.34 -32.15 10.32
C LEU A 24 -25.84 -31.92 10.50
N MET A 25 -25.12 -32.95 10.96
CA MET A 25 -23.66 -32.89 11.13
C MET A 25 -22.95 -32.66 9.79
N GLY A 26 -23.40 -33.32 8.72
CA GLY A 26 -22.91 -33.10 7.36
C GLY A 26 -23.12 -31.67 6.88
N VAL A 27 -24.31 -31.09 7.11
CA VAL A 27 -24.61 -29.70 6.77
C VAL A 27 -23.70 -28.74 7.54
N VAL A 28 -23.49 -28.95 8.84
CA VAL A 28 -22.58 -28.11 9.65
C VAL A 28 -21.14 -28.21 9.15
N LEU A 29 -20.65 -29.41 8.83
CA LEU A 29 -19.31 -29.60 8.25
C LEU A 29 -19.15 -28.91 6.90
N LEU A 30 -20.14 -29.03 6.01
CA LEU A 30 -20.15 -28.34 4.72
C LEU A 30 -20.19 -26.82 4.90
N THR A 31 -20.95 -26.32 5.88
CA THR A 31 -20.99 -24.89 6.22
C THR A 31 -19.63 -24.42 6.75
N ILE A 32 -18.97 -25.16 7.62
CA ILE A 32 -17.61 -24.82 8.11
C ILE A 32 -16.60 -24.80 6.96
N GLN A 33 -16.65 -25.78 6.06
CA GLN A 33 -15.77 -25.82 4.88
C GLN A 33 -16.06 -24.65 3.92
N LYS A 34 -17.34 -24.34 3.67
CA LYS A 34 -17.73 -23.18 2.85
C LYS A 34 -17.35 -21.85 3.50
N VAL A 35 -17.46 -21.71 4.82
CA VAL A 35 -17.03 -20.52 5.57
C VAL A 35 -15.50 -20.33 5.49
N ARG A 36 -14.72 -21.41 5.62
CA ARG A 36 -13.25 -21.35 5.38
C ARG A 36 -12.89 -21.02 3.93
N THR A 37 -13.73 -21.41 2.97
CA THR A 37 -13.54 -21.05 1.56
C THR A 37 -14.04 -19.63 1.24
N MET A 38 -14.96 -19.09 2.04
CA MET A 38 -15.47 -17.72 1.94
C MET A 38 -14.42 -16.67 2.36
N GLU A 39 -13.38 -17.07 3.10
CA GLU A 39 -12.22 -16.22 3.34
C GLU A 39 -11.45 -15.92 2.04
N THR A 40 -11.49 -16.77 1.02
CA THR A 40 -10.64 -16.58 -0.18
C THR A 40 -11.25 -15.64 -1.23
N ILE A 41 -12.57 -15.41 -1.20
CA ILE A 41 -13.26 -14.56 -2.19
C ILE A 41 -13.41 -13.12 -1.70
N THR A 42 -13.63 -12.90 -0.40
CA THR A 42 -13.75 -11.55 0.20
C THR A 42 -12.40 -10.85 0.33
N LYS A 43 -11.30 -11.61 0.46
CA LYS A 43 -9.94 -11.07 0.62
C LYS A 43 -9.44 -10.26 -0.59
N ARG A 44 -9.86 -10.55 -1.83
CA ARG A 44 -9.33 -9.84 -3.01
C ARG A 44 -9.77 -8.37 -3.12
N VAL A 45 -10.91 -8.00 -2.54
CA VAL A 45 -11.41 -6.60 -2.55
C VAL A 45 -10.89 -5.83 -1.34
N VAL A 46 -10.77 -6.47 -0.18
CA VAL A 46 -10.37 -5.83 1.09
C VAL A 46 -8.85 -5.89 1.34
N GLU A 47 -8.13 -6.87 0.80
CA GLU A 47 -6.68 -7.05 1.03
C GLU A 47 -5.79 -6.60 -0.14
N LEU A 48 -6.35 -6.26 -1.30
CA LEU A 48 -5.55 -5.79 -2.45
C LEU A 48 -5.92 -4.41 -2.97
N ARG A 49 -7.19 -4.17 -3.31
CA ARG A 49 -7.58 -2.92 -3.99
C ARG A 49 -7.54 -1.71 -3.05
N THR A 50 -8.09 -1.86 -1.84
CA THR A 50 -8.02 -0.86 -0.76
C THR A 50 -6.58 -0.51 -0.37
N PRO A 51 -5.68 -1.46 -0.05
CA PRO A 51 -4.30 -1.10 0.30
C PRO A 51 -3.48 -0.60 -0.88
N THR A 52 -3.74 -1.05 -2.11
CA THR A 52 -3.07 -0.48 -3.31
C THR A 52 -3.49 0.97 -3.54
N ALA A 53 -4.78 1.27 -3.44
CA ALA A 53 -5.29 2.64 -3.57
C ALA A 53 -4.77 3.54 -2.44
N HIS A 54 -4.78 3.04 -1.19
CA HIS A 54 -4.23 3.77 -0.05
C HIS A 54 -2.74 4.07 -0.22
N ALA A 55 -1.92 3.08 -0.60
CA ALA A 55 -0.50 3.28 -0.88
C ALA A 55 -0.28 4.29 -2.02
N SER A 56 -1.10 4.24 -3.08
CA SER A 56 -1.04 5.21 -4.17
C SER A 56 -1.33 6.64 -3.70
N LEU A 57 -2.33 6.82 -2.82
CA LEU A 57 -2.69 8.12 -2.25
C LEU A 57 -1.60 8.63 -1.28
N MET A 58 -1.06 7.77 -0.43
CA MET A 58 0.03 8.12 0.48
C MET A 58 1.29 8.53 -0.29
N MET A 59 1.61 7.83 -1.38
CA MET A 59 2.71 8.20 -2.26
C MET A 59 2.48 9.57 -2.92
N LEU A 60 1.27 9.84 -3.43
CA LEU A 60 0.92 11.14 -4.00
C LEU A 60 1.07 12.27 -2.98
N ASN A 61 0.60 12.05 -1.74
CA ASN A 61 0.78 12.99 -0.64
C ASN A 61 2.27 13.23 -0.35
N GLY A 62 3.08 12.18 -0.30
CA GLY A 62 4.53 12.28 -0.14
C GLY A 62 5.22 13.06 -1.26
N ILE A 63 4.82 12.85 -2.51
CA ILE A 63 5.33 13.61 -3.66
C ILE A 63 5.02 15.11 -3.48
N ASN A 64 3.76 15.44 -3.17
CA ASN A 64 3.32 16.82 -2.96
C ASN A 64 4.04 17.47 -1.76
N HIS A 65 4.20 16.72 -0.67
CA HIS A 65 4.93 17.18 0.51
C HIS A 65 6.40 17.46 0.16
N SER A 66 7.09 16.53 -0.50
CA SER A 66 8.49 16.71 -0.92
C SER A 66 8.66 17.93 -1.85
N LEU A 67 7.68 18.21 -2.71
CA LEU A 67 7.68 19.35 -3.63
C LEU A 67 7.44 20.67 -2.89
N ALA A 68 6.50 20.70 -1.96
CA ALA A 68 6.25 21.87 -1.11
C ALA A 68 7.50 22.21 -0.29
N SER A 69 8.15 21.20 0.29
CA SER A 69 9.41 21.34 1.03
C SER A 69 10.52 21.85 0.12
N LEU A 70 10.69 21.31 -1.09
CA LEU A 70 11.69 21.83 -2.04
C LEU A 70 11.43 23.30 -2.41
N ARG A 71 10.16 23.69 -2.65
CA ARG A 71 9.81 25.09 -2.91
C ARG A 71 10.14 25.98 -1.72
N GLY A 72 9.78 25.56 -0.51
CA GLY A 72 10.11 26.25 0.73
C GLY A 72 11.62 26.40 0.92
N TRP A 73 12.38 25.35 0.60
CA TRP A 73 13.84 25.43 0.51
C TRP A 73 14.21 26.53 -0.45
N ILE A 74 13.88 26.44 -1.75
CA ILE A 74 14.27 27.39 -2.81
C ILE A 74 14.03 28.86 -2.43
N ILE A 75 12.90 29.17 -1.79
CA ILE A 75 12.55 30.54 -1.39
C ILE A 75 13.37 30.97 -0.15
N LEU A 76 13.37 30.17 0.91
CA LEU A 76 13.82 30.62 2.24
C LEU A 76 15.25 30.22 2.59
N GLY A 77 15.71 29.04 2.16
CA GLY A 77 17.10 28.62 2.40
C GLY A 77 17.39 28.14 3.78
N ASP A 78 16.31 27.76 4.48
CA ASP A 78 16.31 27.16 5.80
C ASP A 78 16.39 25.64 5.70
N GLN A 79 17.37 25.05 6.38
CA GLN A 79 17.69 23.62 6.32
C GLN A 79 16.51 22.74 6.74
N LYS A 80 15.56 23.25 7.54
CA LYS A 80 14.34 22.53 7.91
C LYS A 80 13.61 21.96 6.68
N PHE A 81 13.60 22.69 5.57
CA PHE A 81 12.91 22.25 4.35
C PHE A 81 13.62 21.09 3.64
N GLN A 82 14.93 20.93 3.83
CA GLN A 82 15.63 19.73 3.35
C GLN A 82 15.26 18.53 4.23
N THR A 83 15.20 18.73 5.56
CA THR A 83 14.77 17.70 6.50
C THR A 83 13.33 17.24 6.23
N GLU A 84 12.37 18.17 6.12
CA GLU A 84 10.98 17.86 5.77
C GLU A 84 10.86 17.12 4.43
N ARG A 85 11.70 17.48 3.46
CA ARG A 85 11.75 16.75 2.19
C ARG A 85 12.25 15.32 2.37
N SER A 86 13.29 15.10 3.17
CA SER A 86 13.78 13.74 3.49
C SER A 86 12.70 12.92 4.21
N ILE A 87 12.00 13.52 5.18
CA ILE A 87 10.87 12.90 5.89
C ILE A 87 9.79 12.46 4.89
N ALA A 88 9.40 13.32 3.95
CA ALA A 88 8.43 12.95 2.92
C ALA A 88 8.87 11.71 2.09
N TRP A 89 10.17 11.58 1.82
CA TRP A 89 10.71 10.41 1.12
C TRP A 89 10.73 9.15 2.00
N GLU A 90 11.20 9.27 3.23
CA GLU A 90 11.42 8.16 4.16
C GLU A 90 10.13 7.61 4.72
N GLU A 91 9.15 8.46 5.02
CA GLU A 91 7.92 8.07 5.71
C GLU A 91 6.72 7.88 4.77
N GLN A 92 6.72 8.53 3.61
CA GLN A 92 5.54 8.54 2.72
C GLN A 92 5.83 7.87 1.37
N ILE A 93 6.84 8.33 0.62
CA ILE A 93 7.08 7.83 -0.74
C ILE A 93 7.66 6.41 -0.75
N ASN A 94 8.80 6.18 -0.09
CA ASN A 94 9.48 4.88 -0.12
C ASN A 94 8.64 3.76 0.51
N PRO A 95 7.97 3.97 1.67
CA PRO A 95 7.13 2.93 2.27
C PRO A 95 5.94 2.59 1.38
N SER A 96 5.31 3.59 0.76
CA SER A 96 4.20 3.36 -0.18
C SER A 96 4.64 2.57 -1.41
N LEU A 97 5.84 2.86 -1.95
CA LEU A 97 6.40 2.12 -3.07
C LEU A 97 6.68 0.66 -2.67
N ASN A 98 7.31 0.44 -1.52
CA ASN A 98 7.56 -0.90 -0.99
C ASN A 98 6.25 -1.68 -0.75
N GLN A 99 5.22 -1.02 -0.22
CA GLN A 99 3.90 -1.63 -0.04
C GLN A 99 3.28 -2.02 -1.39
N MET A 100 3.37 -1.17 -2.41
CA MET A 100 2.90 -1.51 -3.75
C MET A 100 3.68 -2.68 -4.36
N HIS A 101 5.00 -2.77 -4.15
CA HIS A 101 5.79 -3.94 -4.57
C HIS A 101 5.36 -5.22 -3.86
N GLY A 102 5.03 -5.16 -2.56
CA GLY A 102 4.51 -6.31 -1.81
C GLY A 102 3.13 -6.78 -2.30
N LEU A 103 2.29 -5.85 -2.77
CA LEU A 103 0.96 -6.16 -3.31
C LEU A 103 0.99 -6.58 -4.78
N ALA A 104 1.99 -6.12 -5.54
CA ALA A 104 2.09 -6.31 -6.98
C ALA A 104 2.02 -7.77 -7.46
N PRO A 105 2.65 -8.77 -6.83
CA PRO A 105 2.57 -10.17 -7.25
C PRO A 105 1.13 -10.67 -7.40
N ASN A 106 0.25 -10.22 -6.51
CA ASN A 106 -1.15 -10.65 -6.41
C ASN A 106 -2.09 -9.84 -7.31
N TRP A 107 -1.61 -8.80 -8.01
CA TRP A 107 -2.43 -8.07 -8.97
C TRP A 107 -2.79 -8.95 -10.18
N THR A 108 -4.08 -9.05 -10.46
CA THR A 108 -4.64 -9.82 -11.57
C THR A 108 -4.41 -9.18 -12.94
N ASP A 109 -4.22 -7.86 -12.99
CA ASP A 109 -4.03 -7.12 -14.23
C ASP A 109 -2.52 -6.87 -14.49
N PRO A 110 -1.95 -7.41 -15.58
CA PRO A 110 -0.55 -7.19 -15.93
C PRO A 110 -0.25 -5.71 -16.25
N GLU A 111 -1.23 -4.91 -16.69
CA GLU A 111 -1.04 -3.49 -16.95
C GLU A 111 -0.67 -2.72 -15.67
N ASN A 112 -1.26 -3.08 -14.53
CA ASN A 112 -0.93 -2.46 -13.24
C ASN A 112 0.53 -2.67 -12.85
N LYS A 113 1.08 -3.86 -13.14
CA LYS A 113 2.51 -4.16 -12.91
C LYS A 113 3.39 -3.30 -13.81
N THR A 114 3.00 -3.10 -15.06
CA THR A 114 3.71 -2.21 -16.00
C THR A 114 3.66 -0.75 -15.53
N ARG A 115 2.49 -0.27 -15.08
CA ARG A 115 2.31 1.08 -14.54
C ARG A 115 3.18 1.32 -13.31
N LEU A 116 3.28 0.35 -12.39
CA LEU A 116 4.17 0.46 -11.22
C LEU A 116 5.64 0.64 -11.62
N LYS A 117 6.12 -0.11 -12.62
CA LYS A 117 7.48 0.06 -13.14
C LYS A 117 7.71 1.45 -13.75
N SER A 118 6.72 1.97 -14.48
CA SER A 118 6.79 3.33 -15.02
C SER A 118 6.84 4.37 -13.89
N ILE A 119 6.00 4.22 -12.87
CA ILE A 119 6.00 5.09 -11.68
C ILE A 119 7.37 5.07 -10.99
N GLU A 120 7.96 3.89 -10.77
CA GLU A 120 9.28 3.74 -10.13
C GLU A 120 10.37 4.50 -10.90
N LYS A 121 10.35 4.40 -12.24
CA LYS A 121 11.26 5.15 -13.11
C LYS A 121 11.07 6.66 -12.97
N GLU A 122 9.83 7.15 -13.04
CA GLU A 122 9.52 8.58 -12.93
C GLU A 122 9.87 9.14 -11.55
N ILE A 123 9.59 8.39 -10.47
CA ILE A 123 9.93 8.78 -9.09
C ILE A 123 11.45 8.87 -8.92
N THR A 124 12.21 7.95 -9.51
CA THR A 124 13.69 7.99 -9.47
C THR A 124 14.21 9.25 -10.17
N ASN A 125 13.66 9.56 -11.36
CA ASN A 125 14.02 10.78 -12.09
C ASN A 125 13.66 12.04 -11.29
N PHE A 126 12.45 12.07 -10.70
CA PHE A 126 11.99 13.15 -9.83
C PHE A 126 12.96 13.40 -8.67
N LYS A 127 13.37 12.34 -7.95
CA LYS A 127 14.37 12.44 -6.87
C LYS A 127 15.69 13.07 -7.34
N ALA A 128 16.18 12.62 -8.50
CA ALA A 128 17.42 13.11 -9.07
C ALA A 128 17.32 14.60 -9.47
N VAL A 129 16.23 15.01 -10.09
CA VAL A 129 15.99 16.42 -10.46
C VAL A 129 15.91 17.30 -9.22
N GLN A 130 15.14 16.90 -8.21
CA GLN A 130 15.05 17.65 -6.98
C GLN A 130 16.42 17.81 -6.29
N LYS A 131 17.27 16.77 -6.29
CA LYS A 131 18.65 16.85 -5.77
C LYS A 131 19.52 17.82 -6.56
N LYS A 132 19.45 17.80 -7.90
CA LYS A 132 20.15 18.77 -8.75
C LYS A 132 19.76 20.21 -8.41
N ILE A 133 18.47 20.48 -8.16
CA ILE A 133 17.98 21.81 -7.78
C ILE A 133 18.59 22.26 -6.44
N GLU A 134 18.65 21.38 -5.45
CA GLU A 134 19.26 21.69 -4.16
C GLU A 134 20.76 21.98 -4.27
N ASP A 135 21.48 21.19 -5.06
CA ASP A 135 22.92 21.37 -5.25
C ASP A 135 23.24 22.67 -6.00
N MET A 136 22.41 23.09 -6.96
CA MET A 136 22.54 24.40 -7.64
C MET A 136 22.30 25.60 -6.70
N ARG A 137 21.54 25.40 -5.61
CA ARG A 137 21.22 26.48 -4.70
C ARG A 137 22.36 26.86 -3.76
N LYS A 138 23.19 25.89 -3.37
CA LYS A 138 24.38 26.11 -2.53
C LYS A 138 25.30 27.21 -3.11
N PRO A 139 25.71 27.18 -4.39
CA PRO A 139 26.51 28.25 -4.98
C PRO A 139 25.72 29.55 -5.19
N LEU A 140 24.41 29.50 -5.44
CA LEU A 140 23.59 30.71 -5.59
C LEU A 140 23.56 31.56 -4.30
N LYS A 141 23.48 30.93 -3.13
CA LYS A 141 23.54 31.62 -1.82
C LYS A 141 24.86 32.39 -1.66
N ILE A 142 25.98 31.80 -2.08
CA ILE A 142 27.31 32.40 -2.00
C ILE A 142 27.43 33.60 -2.95
N LEU A 143 26.94 33.47 -4.18
CA LEU A 143 26.96 34.54 -5.18
C LEU A 143 26.09 35.73 -4.79
N LEU A 144 24.88 35.48 -4.27
CA LEU A 144 24.00 36.56 -3.78
C LEU A 144 24.65 37.27 -2.59
N HIS A 145 25.16 36.52 -1.61
CA HIS A 145 25.86 37.12 -0.47
C HIS A 145 27.04 37.99 -0.92
N ARG A 146 27.88 37.51 -1.86
CA ARG A 146 29.01 38.28 -2.40
C ARG A 146 28.57 39.57 -3.10
N LYS A 147 27.50 39.52 -3.91
CA LYS A 147 26.97 40.68 -4.66
C LYS A 147 26.34 41.74 -3.76
N PHE A 148 25.61 41.32 -2.71
CA PHE A 148 25.00 42.26 -1.77
C PHE A 148 26.02 42.92 -0.82
N TYR A 149 27.09 42.20 -0.45
CA TYR A 149 28.14 42.75 0.43
C TYR A 149 29.25 43.52 -0.31
N SER A 150 29.42 43.35 -1.63
CA SER A 150 30.35 44.18 -2.39
C SER A 150 29.85 45.61 -2.64
N HIS A 151 28.54 45.83 -2.63
CA HIS A 151 27.95 47.16 -2.83
C HIS A 151 27.91 48.02 -1.55
N LYS A 152 27.99 47.41 -0.35
CA LYS A 152 28.08 48.13 0.93
C LYS A 152 29.50 48.57 1.32
N ARG A 153 30.51 48.27 0.50
CA ARG A 153 31.94 48.51 0.81
C ARG A 153 32.61 49.60 -0.04
N ASN A 154 31.85 50.34 -0.84
CA ASN A 154 32.32 51.60 -1.44
C ASN A 154 31.58 52.76 -0.78
N PRO A 155 32.24 53.56 0.08
CA PRO A 155 31.79 54.91 0.39
C PRO A 155 31.87 55.81 -0.85
#